data_AF-A0ABD1RFZ5-F1
#
_entry.id   AF-A0ABD1RFZ5-F1
#
_cell.length_a   1.000
_cell.length_b   1.000
_cell.length_c   1.000
_cell.angle_alpha   90.00
_cell.angle_beta   90.00
_cell.angle_gamma   90.00
#
_symmetry.space_group_name_H-M   'P 1'
#
loop_
_entity.id
_entity.type
_entity.pdbx_description
1 polymer ?
#
loop_
_entity_poly.entity_id
_entity_poly.type
_entity_poly.pdbx_seq_one_letter_code
_entity_poly.pdbx_strand_id
1 'polypeptide(L)'
;MHAYELGSVQITDVKEWFNDVLTDDKWLTDDHVDMVMYLLRQRAAMYPKPFENRRVIMDFTFKSMLDVAQMMKDSCPDNFTCPDYLINYVHGKSQSNGQPWEGCTYLYISVLANPHWFAAEINFSVGTVYVYDPIKVSLHKVSLRSF
;
A
#
# COMPACT_ATOMS: atom_id res chain seq x y z
N MET A 1 14.22 -25.34 -3.82
CA MET A 1 13.19 -24.39 -4.24
C MET A 1 13.92 -23.14 -4.68
N HIS A 2 13.82 -22.75 -5.95
CA HIS A 2 14.49 -21.56 -6.46
C HIS A 2 13.49 -20.41 -6.36
N ALA A 3 13.77 -19.44 -5.49
CA ALA A 3 13.03 -18.19 -5.45
C ALA A 3 13.45 -17.32 -6.64
N TYR A 4 12.48 -16.71 -7.29
CA TYR A 4 12.68 -15.79 -8.41
C TYR A 4 12.39 -14.37 -7.94
N GLU A 5 13.27 -13.45 -8.26
CA GLU A 5 13.06 -12.03 -8.03
C GLU A 5 12.35 -11.41 -9.22
N LEU A 6 11.14 -10.89 -8.99
CA LEU A 6 10.42 -10.09 -9.97
C LEU A 6 10.32 -8.66 -9.43
N GLY A 7 11.29 -7.83 -9.78
CA GLY A 7 11.42 -6.50 -9.17
C GLY A 7 11.89 -6.61 -7.71
N SER A 8 11.09 -6.10 -6.76
CA SER A 8 11.37 -6.22 -5.32
C SER A 8 10.67 -7.41 -4.65
N VAL A 9 9.90 -8.22 -5.40
CA VAL A 9 9.08 -9.31 -4.86
C VAL A 9 9.80 -10.65 -5.03
N GLN A 10 9.85 -11.43 -3.97
CA GLN A 10 10.38 -12.79 -3.95
C GLN A 10 9.25 -13.79 -4.23
N ILE A 11 9.34 -14.53 -5.33
CA ILE A 11 8.32 -15.51 -5.71
C ILE A 11 8.93 -16.91 -5.61
N THR A 12 8.38 -17.75 -4.74
CA THR A 12 8.90 -19.10 -4.45
C THR A 12 8.47 -20.14 -5.49
N ASP A 13 7.25 -20.03 -6.03
CA ASP A 13 6.76 -20.83 -7.16
C ASP A 13 6.13 -19.93 -8.22
N VAL A 14 6.93 -19.57 -9.23
CA VAL A 14 6.51 -18.69 -10.32
C VAL A 14 5.37 -19.30 -11.14
N LYS A 15 5.34 -20.63 -11.29
CA LYS A 15 4.32 -21.29 -12.10
C LYS A 15 2.97 -21.22 -11.39
N GLU A 16 2.94 -21.52 -10.10
CA GLU A 16 1.74 -21.40 -9.28
C GLU A 16 1.25 -19.95 -9.21
N TRP A 17 2.17 -19.00 -8.99
CA TRP A 17 1.86 -17.57 -8.98
C TRP A 17 1.15 -17.12 -10.26
N PHE A 18 1.71 -17.42 -11.45
CA PHE A 18 1.05 -17.05 -12.70
C PHE A 18 -0.27 -17.81 -12.92
N ASN A 19 -0.35 -19.09 -12.51
CA ASN A 19 -1.59 -19.84 -12.62
C ASN A 19 -2.70 -19.20 -11.78
N ASP A 20 -2.40 -18.73 -10.57
CA ASP A 20 -3.37 -18.07 -9.71
C ASP A 20 -3.86 -16.73 -10.31
N VAL A 21 -2.98 -15.95 -10.93
CA VAL A 21 -3.38 -14.70 -11.64
C VAL A 21 -4.24 -14.97 -12.87
N LEU A 22 -3.97 -16.04 -13.60
CA LEU A 22 -4.60 -16.34 -14.90
C LEU A 22 -5.87 -17.19 -14.79
N THR A 23 -6.17 -17.73 -13.61
CA THR A 23 -7.34 -18.57 -13.39
C THR A 23 -8.46 -17.76 -12.74
N ASP A 24 -9.60 -17.70 -13.41
CA ASP A 24 -10.81 -17.10 -12.84
C ASP A 24 -11.16 -17.78 -11.49
N ASP A 25 -11.67 -17.01 -10.54
CA ASP A 25 -12.04 -17.43 -9.18
C ASP A 25 -10.89 -17.79 -8.21
N LYS A 26 -9.62 -17.58 -8.58
CA LYS A 26 -8.50 -17.65 -7.63
C LYS A 26 -8.32 -16.33 -6.87
N TRP A 27 -7.98 -16.45 -5.58
CA TRP A 27 -7.72 -15.31 -4.72
C TRP A 27 -6.31 -14.76 -4.95
N LEU A 28 -6.20 -13.44 -5.06
CA LEU A 28 -4.89 -12.79 -5.07
C LEU A 28 -4.26 -12.87 -3.68
N THR A 29 -3.05 -13.40 -3.63
CA THR A 29 -2.19 -13.41 -2.44
C THR A 29 -1.46 -12.09 -2.25
N ASP A 30 -0.84 -11.94 -1.08
CA ASP A 30 0.05 -10.82 -0.73
C ASP A 30 1.10 -10.53 -1.81
N ASP A 31 1.79 -11.55 -2.32
CA ASP A 31 2.83 -11.41 -3.35
C ASP A 31 2.27 -10.83 -4.66
N HIS A 32 1.04 -11.20 -5.02
CA HIS A 32 0.36 -10.67 -6.20
C HIS A 32 0.09 -9.17 -6.04
N VAL A 33 -0.45 -8.78 -4.89
CA VAL A 33 -0.77 -7.37 -4.59
C VAL A 33 0.51 -6.54 -4.47
N ASP A 34 1.55 -7.06 -3.82
CA ASP A 34 2.83 -6.34 -3.72
C ASP A 34 3.45 -6.08 -5.08
N MET A 35 3.40 -7.08 -5.97
CA MET A 35 3.91 -6.95 -7.33
C MET A 35 3.16 -5.86 -8.11
N VAL A 36 1.83 -5.81 -7.99
CA VAL A 36 1.02 -4.75 -8.62
C VAL A 36 1.42 -3.38 -8.08
N MET A 37 1.56 -3.22 -6.75
CA MET A 37 1.95 -1.95 -6.15
C MET A 37 3.37 -1.53 -6.57
N TYR A 38 4.31 -2.49 -6.65
CA TYR A 38 5.66 -2.26 -7.17
C TYR A 38 5.63 -1.79 -8.63
N LEU A 39 4.86 -2.45 -9.51
CA LEU A 39 4.74 -2.06 -10.91
C LEU A 39 4.12 -0.67 -11.07
N LEU A 40 3.15 -0.32 -10.22
CA LEU A 40 2.57 1.02 -10.21
C LEU A 40 3.61 2.08 -9.79
N ARG A 41 4.42 1.82 -8.75
CA ARG A 41 5.55 2.69 -8.37
C ARG A 41 6.56 2.83 -9.51
N GLN A 42 6.96 1.71 -10.12
CA GLN A 42 7.92 1.69 -11.22
C GLN A 42 7.40 2.50 -12.42
N ARG A 43 6.13 2.33 -12.78
CA ARG A 43 5.48 3.09 -13.86
C ARG A 43 5.44 4.59 -13.55
N ALA A 44 5.10 4.96 -12.31
CA ALA A 44 5.09 6.37 -11.89
C ALA A 44 6.49 7.00 -11.96
N ALA A 45 7.54 6.25 -11.59
CA ALA A 45 8.92 6.70 -11.71
C ALA A 45 9.37 6.86 -13.17
N MET A 46 8.98 5.94 -14.07
CA MET A 46 9.35 5.97 -15.48
C MET A 46 8.63 7.06 -16.29
N TYR A 47 7.36 7.34 -15.94
CA TYR A 47 6.50 8.23 -16.72
C TYR A 47 5.89 9.32 -15.83
N PRO A 48 6.68 10.28 -15.33
CA PRO A 48 6.17 11.27 -14.37
C PRO A 48 5.10 12.22 -14.95
N LYS A 49 5.04 12.41 -16.28
CA LYS A 49 4.08 13.34 -16.92
C LYS A 49 2.61 12.93 -16.78
N PRO A 50 2.19 11.68 -17.07
CA PRO A 50 0.84 11.21 -16.72
C PRO A 50 0.52 11.27 -15.23
N PHE A 51 1.54 11.23 -14.36
CA PHE A 51 1.42 11.27 -12.90
C PHE A 51 1.82 12.64 -12.36
N GLU A 52 1.53 13.70 -13.13
CA GLU A 52 2.12 15.05 -13.01
C GLU A 52 2.03 15.68 -11.62
N ASN A 53 1.23 15.13 -10.68
CA ASN A 53 1.29 15.54 -9.29
C ASN A 53 0.96 14.43 -8.27
N ARG A 54 1.94 14.20 -7.37
CA ARG A 54 1.78 14.18 -5.89
C ARG A 54 1.09 12.95 -5.30
N ARG A 55 1.52 11.76 -5.71
CA ARG A 55 0.97 10.49 -5.25
C ARG A 55 2.09 9.62 -4.71
N VAL A 56 1.92 9.07 -3.53
CA VAL A 56 2.80 8.01 -3.04
C VAL A 56 2.02 6.71 -3.03
N ILE A 57 2.63 5.63 -3.50
CA ILE A 57 2.00 4.30 -3.63
C ILE A 57 2.72 3.36 -2.67
N MET A 58 2.01 2.82 -1.68
CA MET A 58 2.60 1.95 -0.66
C MET A 58 2.67 0.49 -1.10
N ASP A 59 3.56 -0.29 -0.50
CA ASP A 59 3.52 -1.76 -0.56
C ASP A 59 2.32 -2.29 0.24
N PHE A 60 2.06 -3.60 0.14
CA PHE A 60 0.94 -4.22 0.84
C PHE A 60 1.14 -4.30 2.36
N THR A 61 2.38 -4.23 2.84
CA THR A 61 2.73 -4.36 4.27
C THR A 61 2.46 -3.08 5.06
N PHE A 62 2.42 -1.92 4.39
CA PHE A 62 2.28 -0.64 5.06
C PHE A 62 1.09 -0.57 6.02
N LYS A 63 -0.06 -1.14 5.64
CA LYS A 63 -1.26 -1.14 6.49
C LYS A 63 -1.06 -1.99 7.76
N SER A 64 -0.46 -3.17 7.67
CA SER A 64 -0.21 -4.00 8.86
C SER A 64 0.81 -3.34 9.78
N MET A 65 1.82 -2.65 9.23
CA MET A 65 2.77 -1.84 10.00
C MET A 65 2.09 -0.67 10.73
N LEU A 66 1.12 -0.02 10.09
CA LEU A 66 0.30 0.99 10.76
C LEU A 66 -0.55 0.40 11.91
N ASP A 67 -1.14 -0.77 11.71
CA ASP A 67 -1.94 -1.44 12.74
C ASP A 67 -1.09 -1.79 13.97
N VAL A 68 0.12 -2.30 13.76
CA VAL A 68 1.08 -2.57 14.85
C VAL A 68 1.43 -1.29 15.61
N ALA A 69 1.74 -0.21 14.90
CA ALA A 69 2.05 1.06 15.54
C ALA A 69 0.84 1.64 16.32
N GLN A 70 -0.38 1.48 15.78
CA GLN A 70 -1.60 1.88 16.47
C GLN A 70 -1.81 1.06 17.75
N MET A 71 -1.63 -0.26 17.70
CA MET A 71 -1.69 -1.12 18.89
C MET A 71 -0.67 -0.72 19.96
N MET A 72 0.57 -0.38 19.55
CA MET A 72 1.60 0.11 20.47
C MET A 72 1.19 1.44 21.13
N LYS A 73 0.64 2.37 20.35
CA LYS A 73 0.13 3.66 20.83
C LYS A 73 -0.99 3.47 21.84
N ASP A 74 -1.95 2.59 21.54
CA ASP A 74 -3.09 2.33 22.43
C ASP A 74 -2.65 1.65 23.73
N SER A 75 -1.60 0.84 23.69
CA SER A 75 -1.06 0.14 24.87
C SER A 75 -0.24 1.03 25.80
N CYS A 76 0.48 2.01 25.25
CA CYS A 76 1.33 2.92 26.04
C CYS A 76 1.39 4.33 25.42
N PRO A 77 0.32 5.13 25.55
CA PRO A 77 0.20 6.39 24.84
C PRO A 77 1.25 7.43 25.27
N ASP A 78 1.57 7.50 26.56
CA ASP A 78 2.49 8.50 27.13
C ASP A 78 3.94 8.32 26.69
N ASN A 79 4.32 7.11 26.26
CA ASN A 79 5.66 6.78 25.77
C ASN A 79 5.69 6.47 24.28
N PHE A 80 4.57 6.69 23.57
CA PHE A 80 4.51 6.37 22.15
C PHE A 80 5.43 7.28 21.35
N THR A 81 6.41 6.67 20.70
CA THR A 81 7.22 7.32 19.66
C THR A 81 6.91 6.64 18.33
N CYS A 82 6.73 7.43 17.27
CA CYS A 82 6.53 6.88 15.93
C CYS A 82 7.73 6.00 15.55
N PRO A 83 7.53 4.72 15.19
CA PRO A 83 8.64 3.84 14.86
C PRO A 83 9.41 4.29 13.60
N ASP A 84 10.73 4.10 13.61
CA ASP A 84 11.62 4.48 12.50
C ASP A 84 11.21 3.87 11.15
N TYR A 85 10.64 2.67 11.15
CA TYR A 85 10.18 2.04 9.90
C TYR A 85 9.01 2.81 9.25
N LEU A 86 8.12 3.44 10.03
CA LEU A 86 7.08 4.32 9.51
C LEU A 86 7.64 5.65 9.03
N ILE A 87 8.63 6.20 9.75
CA ILE A 87 9.34 7.41 9.34
C ILE A 87 10.06 7.18 8.00
N ASN A 88 10.66 6.00 7.80
CA ASN A 88 11.28 5.63 6.53
C ASN A 88 10.29 5.56 5.37
N TYR A 89 9.02 5.19 5.61
CA TYR A 89 7.99 5.27 4.56
C TYR A 89 7.72 6.72 4.15
N VAL A 90 7.62 7.63 5.12
CA VAL A 90 7.40 9.07 4.87
C VAL A 90 8.55 9.67 4.07
N HIS A 91 9.78 9.23 4.31
CA HIS A 91 10.95 9.65 3.54
C HIS A 91 11.17 8.89 2.23
N GLY A 92 10.28 7.96 1.87
CA GLY A 92 10.39 7.16 0.65
C GLY A 92 11.54 6.13 0.65
N LYS A 93 12.06 5.77 1.83
CA LYS A 93 13.23 4.88 1.99
C LYS A 93 12.86 3.41 2.21
N SER A 94 11.62 3.11 2.56
CA SER A 94 11.20 1.74 2.89
C SER A 94 10.94 0.85 1.67
N GLN A 95 10.78 1.42 0.47
CA GLN A 95 10.33 0.69 -0.73
C GLN A 95 11.18 1.01 -1.95
N SER A 96 11.34 0.03 -2.85
CA SER A 96 11.89 0.27 -4.20
C SER A 96 10.99 1.23 -4.98
N ASN A 97 11.61 2.23 -5.62
CA ASN A 97 10.91 3.34 -6.28
C ASN A 97 9.97 4.13 -5.34
N GLY A 98 10.20 4.04 -4.01
CA GLY A 98 9.53 4.88 -3.03
C GLY A 98 9.83 6.35 -3.27
N GLN A 99 8.87 7.21 -2.94
CA GLN A 99 9.02 8.66 -3.02
C GLN A 99 8.74 9.29 -1.66
N PRO A 100 9.48 10.35 -1.29
CA PRO A 100 9.14 11.14 -0.12
C PRO A 100 7.71 11.67 -0.20
N TRP A 101 7.03 11.71 0.93
CA TRP A 101 5.67 12.22 1.01
C TRP A 101 5.62 13.75 0.95
N GLU A 102 6.76 14.41 1.14
CA GLU A 102 6.87 15.87 1.03
C GLU A 102 6.39 16.33 -0.35
N GLY A 103 5.48 17.31 -0.35
CA GLY A 103 4.85 17.82 -1.56
C GLY A 103 3.79 16.90 -2.15
N CYS A 104 3.56 15.68 -1.63
CA CYS A 104 2.49 14.79 -2.10
C CYS A 104 1.11 15.16 -1.51
N THR A 105 0.06 14.84 -2.25
CA THR A 105 -1.35 15.15 -1.93
C THR A 105 -2.13 13.88 -1.64
N TYR A 106 -1.76 12.78 -2.28
CA TYR A 106 -2.44 11.50 -2.17
C TYR A 106 -1.49 10.39 -1.74
N LEU A 107 -2.02 9.45 -0.98
CA LEU A 107 -1.39 8.17 -0.63
C LEU A 107 -2.31 7.03 -1.06
N TYR A 108 -1.78 6.10 -1.84
CA TYR A 108 -2.47 4.88 -2.25
C TYR A 108 -1.98 3.70 -1.43
N ILE A 109 -2.91 2.97 -0.85
CA ILE A 109 -2.63 1.77 -0.06
C ILE A 109 -3.53 0.63 -0.53
N SER A 110 -3.00 -0.59 -0.53
CA SER A 110 -3.82 -1.79 -0.52
C SER A 110 -4.12 -2.17 0.93
N VAL A 111 -5.31 -2.71 1.16
CA VAL A 111 -5.76 -3.14 2.49
C VAL A 111 -6.35 -4.53 2.39
N LEU A 112 -5.84 -5.44 3.21
CA LEU A 112 -6.44 -6.73 3.49
C LEU A 112 -7.21 -6.65 4.80
N ALA A 113 -8.53 -6.83 4.75
CA ALA A 113 -9.34 -6.97 5.96
C ALA A 113 -10.39 -8.05 5.74
N ASN A 114 -10.42 -9.06 6.63
CA ASN A 114 -11.40 -10.16 6.61
C ASN A 114 -11.55 -10.84 5.23
N PRO A 115 -10.73 -11.86 4.99
CA PRO A 115 -9.80 -11.98 3.85
C PRO A 115 -10.25 -11.28 2.55
N HIS A 116 -10.41 -9.96 2.57
CA HIS A 116 -10.88 -9.18 1.43
C HIS A 116 -9.92 -8.05 1.12
N TRP A 117 -9.53 -7.96 -0.16
CA TRP A 117 -8.69 -6.89 -0.67
C TRP A 117 -9.52 -5.72 -1.15
N PHE A 118 -9.16 -4.53 -0.70
CA PHE A 118 -9.66 -3.28 -1.25
C PHE A 118 -8.53 -2.25 -1.33
N ALA A 119 -8.72 -1.24 -2.16
CA ALA A 119 -7.79 -0.12 -2.28
C ALA A 119 -8.32 1.09 -1.51
N ALA A 120 -7.42 1.89 -0.95
CA ALA A 120 -7.76 3.18 -0.39
C ALA A 120 -6.84 4.27 -0.93
N GLU A 121 -7.43 5.43 -1.16
CA GLU A 121 -6.74 6.67 -1.49
C GLU A 121 -6.96 7.66 -0.34
N ILE A 122 -5.88 8.14 0.25
CA ILE A 122 -5.90 9.11 1.33
C ILE A 122 -5.45 10.46 0.77
N ASN A 123 -6.31 11.46 0.84
CA ASN A 123 -5.99 12.84 0.48
C ASN A 123 -5.52 13.61 1.72
N PHE A 124 -4.24 13.94 1.77
CA PHE A 124 -3.61 14.67 2.88
C PHE A 124 -4.14 16.10 3.03
N SER A 125 -4.48 16.76 1.91
CA SER A 125 -4.89 18.17 1.93
C SER A 125 -6.26 18.39 2.56
N VAL A 126 -7.16 17.42 2.44
CA VAL A 126 -8.53 17.51 2.98
C VAL A 126 -8.85 16.47 4.05
N GLY A 127 -7.85 15.67 4.48
CA GLY A 127 -8.03 14.62 5.48
C GLY A 127 -9.14 13.64 5.12
N THR A 128 -9.19 13.18 3.87
CA THR A 128 -10.27 12.31 3.39
C THR A 128 -9.71 10.98 2.91
N VAL A 129 -10.37 9.88 3.26
CA VAL A 129 -10.10 8.54 2.75
C VAL A 129 -11.21 8.12 1.79
N TYR A 130 -10.83 7.75 0.59
CA TYR A 130 -11.68 7.15 -0.43
C TYR A 130 -11.40 5.65 -0.48
N VAL A 131 -12.44 4.83 -0.28
CA VAL A 131 -12.33 3.37 -0.29
C VAL A 131 -12.93 2.81 -1.58
N TYR A 132 -12.15 1.99 -2.26
CA TYR A 132 -12.51 1.28 -3.48
C TYR A 132 -12.61 -0.21 -3.17
N ASP A 133 -13.83 -0.65 -2.86
CA ASP A 133 -14.15 -2.03 -2.51
C ASP A 133 -14.86 -2.71 -3.70
N PRO A 134 -14.30 -3.78 -4.30
CA PRO A 134 -14.92 -4.40 -5.47
C PRO A 134 -16.23 -5.14 -5.15
N ILE A 135 -16.49 -5.49 -3.88
CA ILE A 135 -17.76 -6.11 -3.45
C ILE A 135 -18.84 -5.05 -3.28
N LYS A 136 -18.47 -3.88 -2.75
CA LYS A 136 -19.39 -2.76 -2.57
C LYS A 136 -19.17 -1.77 -3.70
N VAL A 137 -20.01 -1.87 -4.74
CA VAL A 137 -19.99 -1.00 -5.95
C VAL A 137 -20.21 0.51 -5.64
N SER A 138 -20.21 0.92 -4.37
CA SER A 138 -20.32 2.31 -3.91
C SER A 138 -19.00 2.81 -3.32
N LEU A 139 -18.50 3.94 -3.84
CA LEU A 139 -17.41 4.70 -3.24
C LEU A 139 -17.79 5.11 -1.81
N HIS A 140 -17.02 4.67 -0.82
CA HIS A 140 -17.18 5.13 0.56
C HIS A 140 -16.18 6.25 0.85
N LYS A 141 -16.71 7.44 1.17
CA LYS A 141 -15.93 8.59 1.62
C LYS A 141 -15.96 8.64 3.15
N VAL A 142 -14.78 8.58 3.76
CA VAL A 142 -14.62 8.78 5.20
C VAL A 142 -13.79 10.05 5.43
N SER A 143 -14.36 11.02 6.13
CA SER A 143 -13.60 12.19 6.57
C SER A 143 -12.89 11.87 7.88
N LEU A 144 -11.57 12.07 7.91
CA LEU A 144 -10.80 12.02 9.14
C LEU A 144 -11.24 13.21 9.99
N ARG A 145 -11.74 12.95 11.21
CA ARG A 145 -11.98 14.03 12.16
C ARG A 145 -10.63 14.64 12.51
N SER A 146 -10.58 15.97 12.56
CA SER A 146 -9.40 16.71 13.02
C SER A 146 -8.93 16.13 14.36
N PHE A 147 -7.66 15.73 14.42
CA PHE A 147 -6.97 15.45 15.68
C PHE A 147 -6.74 16.74 16.45
#